data_AF-A0A349VKJ7-F1
#
_entry.id   AF-A0A349VKJ7-F1
#
_cell.length_a   1.000
_cell.length_b   1.000
_cell.length_c   1.000
_cell.angle_alpha   90.00
_cell.angle_beta   90.00
_cell.angle_gamma   90.00
#
_symmetry.space_group_name_H-M   'P 1'
#
loop_
_entity.id
_entity.type
_entity.pdbx_description
1 polymer ?
#
loop_
_entity_poly.entity_id
_entity_poly.type
_entity_poly.pdbx_seq_one_letter_code
_entity_poly.pdbx_strand_id
1 'polypeptide(L)'
;MVVAAVFLVVLQGVLGGLRVLLDDKTVAKVHACTGPLFFSVAVAIATLTSRRFQNKFSQSETAVSGMPLGGWIATGLLFASYIQLVAGAQLRHLDPAVGPSTFRWLVLFHLVGAATVAALSLAAVCESFGLIVTGSGRDVGRRFLSAAILFFVCSQVLLGFGAWIVSWGLPLGLLPDALASRVPETNAVVVARSSLSSLIVTGHVLIGMMILGASVVYCIVSGGLPEAAGVKLVSRRRALA
;
A
#
# COMPACT_ATOMS: atom_id res chain seq x y z
N MET A 1 8.10 -15.67 -10.26
CA MET A 1 7.14 -15.26 -9.19
C MET A 1 7.01 -16.31 -8.10
N VAL A 2 6.74 -17.58 -8.40
CA VAL A 2 6.64 -18.65 -7.37
C VAL A 2 7.92 -18.80 -6.55
N VAL A 3 9.09 -18.85 -7.21
CA VAL A 3 10.41 -18.87 -6.52
C VAL A 3 10.58 -17.66 -5.60
N ALA A 4 10.20 -16.46 -6.07
CA ALA A 4 10.26 -15.25 -5.26
C ALA A 4 9.31 -15.32 -4.05
N ALA A 5 8.12 -15.89 -4.19
CA ALA A 5 7.19 -16.09 -3.07
C ALA A 5 7.77 -17.03 -2.01
N VAL A 6 8.37 -18.15 -2.44
CA VAL A 6 9.04 -19.12 -1.54
C VAL A 6 10.21 -18.45 -0.83
N PHE A 7 11.05 -17.72 -1.56
CA PHE A 7 12.16 -16.98 -0.96
C PHE A 7 11.68 -15.96 0.07
N LEU A 8 10.68 -15.14 -0.28
CA LEU A 8 10.16 -14.09 0.60
C LEU A 8 9.49 -14.64 1.86
N VAL A 9 8.76 -15.76 1.78
CA VAL A 9 8.12 -16.35 2.98
C VAL A 9 9.15 -16.98 3.91
N VAL A 10 10.19 -17.62 3.37
CA VAL A 10 11.30 -18.14 4.15
C VAL A 10 12.03 -16.99 4.83
N LEU A 11 12.36 -15.94 4.07
CA LEU A 11 12.99 -14.73 4.62
C LEU A 11 12.13 -14.07 5.70
N GLN A 12 10.82 -13.95 5.48
CA GLN A 12 9.89 -13.41 6.47
C GLN A 12 9.88 -14.23 7.77
N GLY A 13 9.88 -15.57 7.67
CA GLY A 13 9.94 -16.48 8.81
C GLY A 13 11.25 -16.34 9.59
N VAL A 14 12.39 -16.32 8.89
CA VAL A 14 13.72 -16.11 9.49
C VAL A 14 13.79 -14.76 10.19
N LEU A 15 13.42 -13.66 9.51
CA LEU A 15 13.42 -12.32 10.10
C LEU A 15 12.46 -12.20 11.29
N GLY A 16 11.33 -12.91 11.25
CA GLY A 16 10.38 -12.99 12.36
C GLY A 16 11.01 -13.68 13.59
N GLY A 17 11.72 -14.78 13.39
CA GLY A 17 12.48 -15.46 14.44
C GLY A 17 13.63 -14.61 14.98
N LEU A 18 14.41 -13.97 14.11
CA LEU A 18 15.51 -13.09 14.51
C LEU A 18 15.02 -11.88 15.32
N ARG A 19 13.85 -11.32 14.99
CA ARG A 19 13.26 -10.23 15.78
C ARG A 19 13.04 -10.63 17.24
N VAL A 20 12.63 -11.87 17.50
CA VAL A 20 12.42 -12.38 18.86
C VAL A 20 13.75 -12.54 19.61
N LEU A 21 14.82 -12.89 18.89
CA LEU A 21 16.13 -13.17 19.49
C LEU A 21 17.01 -11.92 19.67
N LEU A 22 16.96 -10.97 18.73
CA LEU A 22 17.91 -9.86 18.64
C LEU A 22 17.35 -8.51 19.15
N ASP A 23 16.02 -8.37 19.25
CA ASP A 23 15.32 -7.10 19.55
C ASP A 23 15.85 -5.85 18.80
N ASP A 24 16.44 -6.07 17.61
CA ASP A 24 17.06 -5.02 16.80
C ASP A 24 16.00 -4.34 15.92
N LYS A 25 15.96 -3.00 15.99
CA LYS A 25 15.07 -2.16 15.19
C LYS A 25 15.31 -2.28 13.70
N THR A 26 16.54 -2.54 13.27
CA THR A 26 16.89 -2.78 11.86
C THR A 26 16.20 -4.05 11.36
N VAL A 27 16.29 -5.14 12.12
CA VAL A 27 15.60 -6.40 11.82
C VAL A 27 14.08 -6.20 11.81
N ALA A 28 13.54 -5.43 12.77
CA ALA A 28 12.12 -5.11 12.82
C ALA A 28 11.63 -4.33 11.59
N LYS A 29 12.39 -3.33 11.11
CA LYS A 29 12.09 -2.57 9.88
C LYS A 29 12.08 -3.48 8.65
N VAL A 30 13.12 -4.29 8.47
CA VAL A 30 13.24 -5.19 7.31
C VAL A 30 12.10 -6.22 7.32
N HIS A 31 11.81 -6.82 8.48
CA HIS A 31 10.68 -7.73 8.65
C HIS A 31 9.34 -7.06 8.30
N ALA A 32 9.10 -5.84 8.80
CA ALA A 32 7.87 -5.09 8.56
C ALA A 32 7.63 -4.78 7.07
N CYS A 33 8.69 -4.69 6.25
CA CYS A 33 8.58 -4.50 4.81
C CYS A 33 8.51 -5.82 4.01
N THR A 34 9.13 -6.89 4.52
CA THR A 34 9.21 -8.19 3.82
C THR A 34 7.85 -8.90 3.76
N GLY A 35 7.08 -8.88 4.85
CA GLY A 35 5.74 -9.49 4.87
C GLY A 35 4.77 -8.91 3.81
N PRO A 36 4.63 -7.58 3.72
CA PRO A 36 3.83 -6.95 2.66
C PRO A 36 4.33 -7.22 1.24
N LEU A 37 5.65 -7.36 1.05
CA LEU A 37 6.22 -7.74 -0.24
C LEU A 37 5.83 -9.18 -0.61
N PHE A 38 5.96 -10.13 0.31
CA PHE A 38 5.46 -11.50 0.14
C PHE A 38 3.96 -11.51 -0.21
N PHE A 39 3.15 -10.81 0.58
CA PHE A 39 1.71 -10.71 0.35
C PHE A 39 1.39 -10.19 -1.05
N SER A 40 2.09 -9.15 -1.52
CA SER A 40 1.93 -8.59 -2.85
C SER A 40 2.22 -9.61 -3.96
N VAL A 41 3.30 -10.39 -3.82
CA VAL A 41 3.64 -11.45 -4.77
C VAL A 41 2.58 -12.56 -4.75
N ALA A 42 2.09 -12.94 -3.57
CA ALA A 42 1.03 -13.94 -3.44
C ALA A 42 -0.28 -13.48 -4.11
N VAL A 43 -0.68 -12.23 -3.90
CA VAL A 43 -1.85 -11.62 -4.56
C VAL A 43 -1.66 -11.57 -6.08
N ALA A 44 -0.45 -11.26 -6.55
CA ALA A 44 -0.15 -11.25 -7.97
C ALA A 44 -0.30 -12.65 -8.59
N ILE A 45 0.25 -13.69 -7.94
CA ILE A 45 0.10 -15.09 -8.36
C ILE A 45 -1.38 -15.49 -8.38
N ALA A 46 -2.11 -15.21 -7.30
CA ALA A 46 -3.54 -15.53 -7.20
C ALA A 46 -4.37 -14.84 -8.31
N THR A 47 -4.04 -13.59 -8.64
CA THR A 47 -4.73 -12.82 -9.68
C THR A 47 -4.45 -13.40 -11.07
N LEU A 48 -3.17 -13.63 -11.40
CA LEU A 48 -2.74 -14.15 -12.71
C LEU A 48 -3.22 -15.60 -12.96
N THR A 49 -3.37 -16.39 -11.91
CA THR A 49 -3.85 -17.78 -11.99
C THR A 49 -5.38 -17.89 -11.92
N SER A 50 -6.09 -16.79 -11.60
CA SER A 50 -7.55 -16.82 -11.49
C SER A 50 -8.22 -17.09 -12.85
N ARG A 51 -9.25 -17.95 -12.86
CA ARG A 51 -10.05 -18.23 -14.07
C ARG A 51 -10.65 -16.94 -14.67
N ARG A 52 -11.05 -15.99 -13.82
CA ARG A 52 -11.61 -14.70 -14.24
C ARG A 52 -10.62 -13.89 -15.06
N PHE A 53 -9.35 -13.81 -14.64
CA PHE A 53 -8.31 -13.11 -15.39
C PHE A 53 -7.98 -13.85 -16.69
N GLN A 54 -7.80 -15.16 -16.64
CA GLN A 54 -7.49 -15.98 -17.83
C GLN A 54 -8.57 -15.89 -18.92
N ASN A 55 -9.85 -15.89 -18.55
CA ASN A 55 -10.95 -15.74 -19.48
C ASN A 55 -10.98 -14.36 -20.13
N LYS A 56 -10.75 -13.28 -19.36
CA LYS A 56 -10.68 -11.90 -19.89
C LYS A 56 -9.49 -11.71 -20.82
N PHE A 57 -8.31 -12.22 -20.43
CA PHE A 57 -7.11 -12.14 -21.25
C PHE A 57 -7.28 -12.88 -22.59
N SER A 58 -7.91 -14.06 -22.57
CA SER A 58 -8.17 -14.84 -23.79
C SER A 58 -9.16 -14.17 -24.76
N GLN A 59 -10.00 -13.24 -24.29
CA GLN A 59 -10.92 -12.46 -25.12
C GLN A 59 -10.31 -11.17 -25.66
N SER A 60 -9.17 -10.73 -25.13
CA SER A 60 -8.49 -9.49 -25.51
C SER A 60 -7.45 -9.77 -26.60
N GLU A 61 -7.90 -10.03 -27.84
CA GLU A 61 -7.02 -10.36 -28.98
C GLU A 61 -6.51 -9.16 -29.78
N THR A 62 -6.77 -7.92 -29.35
CA THR A 62 -6.30 -6.72 -30.06
C THR A 62 -5.10 -6.08 -29.35
N ALA A 63 -3.91 -6.24 -29.94
CA ALA A 63 -2.68 -5.60 -29.49
C ALA A 63 -2.73 -4.09 -29.82
N VAL A 64 -3.20 -3.28 -28.88
CA VAL A 64 -2.93 -1.83 -28.90
C VAL A 64 -1.53 -1.63 -28.31
N SER A 65 -0.65 -0.98 -29.06
CA SER A 65 0.74 -0.72 -28.67
C SER A 65 0.79 0.38 -27.61
N GLY A 66 1.24 0.04 -26.39
CA GLY A 66 1.61 0.99 -25.33
C GLY A 66 0.71 0.96 -24.08
N MET A 67 1.31 1.24 -22.93
CA MET A 67 0.62 1.22 -21.64
C MET A 67 -0.45 2.33 -21.56
N PRO A 68 -1.73 1.99 -21.32
CA PRO A 68 -2.79 2.97 -21.18
C PRO A 68 -2.55 3.84 -19.93
N LEU A 69 -3.14 5.05 -19.89
CA LEU A 69 -3.04 5.93 -18.73
C LEU A 69 -3.44 5.24 -17.42
N GLY A 70 -4.48 4.40 -17.45
CA GLY A 70 -4.88 3.57 -16.31
C GLY A 70 -3.79 2.60 -15.84
N GLY A 71 -2.97 2.08 -16.75
CA GLY A 71 -1.79 1.25 -16.44
C GLY A 71 -0.69 2.04 -15.74
N TRP A 72 -0.42 3.28 -16.18
CA TRP A 72 0.53 4.17 -15.51
C TRP A 72 0.07 4.58 -14.11
N ILE A 73 -1.20 4.97 -13.96
CA ILE A 73 -1.79 5.29 -12.66
C ILE A 73 -1.70 4.08 -11.73
N ALA A 74 -2.06 2.89 -12.22
CA ALA A 74 -2.04 1.67 -11.42
C ALA A 74 -0.62 1.27 -10.99
N THR A 75 0.36 1.40 -11.89
CA THR A 75 1.77 1.13 -11.60
C THR A 75 2.31 2.16 -10.61
N GLY A 76 2.03 3.44 -10.80
CA GLY A 76 2.38 4.49 -9.85
C GLY A 76 1.79 4.24 -8.47
N LEU A 77 0.51 3.85 -8.40
CA LEU A 77 -0.18 3.55 -7.14
C LEU A 77 0.45 2.36 -6.40
N LEU A 78 0.82 1.31 -7.12
CA LEU A 78 1.56 0.16 -6.56
C LEU A 78 2.87 0.60 -5.91
N PHE A 79 3.73 1.28 -6.68
CA PHE A 79 5.04 1.71 -6.20
C PHE A 79 4.92 2.72 -5.04
N ALA A 80 4.06 3.73 -5.19
CA ALA A 80 3.81 4.71 -4.13
C ALA A 80 3.31 4.04 -2.85
N SER A 81 2.40 3.07 -2.94
CA SER A 81 1.89 2.33 -1.78
C SER A 81 2.99 1.53 -1.07
N TYR A 82 3.89 0.89 -1.83
CA TYR A 82 5.01 0.15 -1.26
C TYR A 82 6.02 1.08 -0.57
N ILE A 83 6.42 2.16 -1.23
CA ILE A 83 7.33 3.16 -0.65
C ILE A 83 6.73 3.79 0.60
N GLN A 84 5.42 4.05 0.60
CA GLN A 84 4.71 4.58 1.75
C GLN A 84 4.68 3.60 2.94
N LEU A 85 4.57 2.30 2.66
CA LEU A 85 4.67 1.27 3.68
C LEU A 85 6.07 1.23 4.30
N VAL A 86 7.12 1.32 3.48
CA VAL A 86 8.51 1.39 3.93
C VAL A 86 8.73 2.63 4.80
N ALA A 87 8.24 3.80 4.37
CA ALA A 87 8.29 5.04 5.16
C ALA A 87 7.59 4.88 6.53
N GLY A 88 6.41 4.26 6.54
CA GLY A 88 5.67 3.98 7.78
C GLY A 88 6.41 3.00 8.71
N ALA A 89 7.12 2.01 8.16
CA ALA A 89 7.96 1.12 8.95
C ALA A 89 9.15 1.85 9.59
N GLN A 90 9.75 2.83 8.89
CA GLN A 90 10.81 3.66 9.47
C GLN A 90 10.32 4.48 10.67
N LEU A 91 9.12 5.07 10.58
CA LEU A 91 8.52 5.85 11.67
C LEU A 91 8.09 4.98 12.86
N ARG A 92 7.57 3.76 12.61
CA ARG A 92 7.11 2.84 13.67
C ARG A 92 8.26 2.24 14.48
N HIS A 93 9.39 1.99 13.82
CA HIS A 93 10.58 1.40 14.43
C HIS A 93 11.72 2.42 14.47
N LEU A 94 11.41 3.67 14.82
CA LEU A 94 12.37 4.76 14.87
C LEU A 94 13.47 4.48 15.90
N ASP A 95 14.72 4.81 15.55
CA ASP A 95 15.85 4.72 16.47
C ASP A 95 15.84 5.95 17.40
N PRO A 96 15.95 5.77 18.74
CA PRO A 96 16.04 6.88 19.69
C PRO A 96 17.19 7.86 19.41
N ALA A 97 18.24 7.44 18.70
CA ALA A 97 19.36 8.30 18.32
C ALA A 97 19.06 9.24 17.13
N VAL A 98 17.88 9.12 16.51
CA VAL A 98 17.48 9.97 15.38
C VAL A 98 17.28 11.41 15.84
N GLY A 99 18.06 12.33 15.27
CA GLY A 99 17.94 13.75 15.54
C GLY A 99 16.59 14.35 15.08
N PRO A 100 16.15 15.50 15.67
CA PRO A 100 14.86 16.11 15.38
C PRO A 100 14.63 16.48 13.91
N SER A 101 15.68 16.88 13.18
CA SER A 101 15.61 17.23 11.76
C SER A 101 15.27 16.02 10.89
N THR A 102 15.96 14.90 11.11
CA THR A 102 15.72 13.64 10.42
C THR A 102 14.31 13.11 10.69
N PHE A 103 13.85 13.21 11.94
CA PHE A 103 12.47 12.86 12.29
C PHE A 103 11.45 13.67 11.48
N ARG A 104 11.62 15.00 11.40
CA ARG A 104 10.73 15.88 10.62
C ARG A 104 10.72 15.51 9.13
N TRP A 105 11.87 15.19 8.55
CA TRP A 105 11.96 14.74 7.16
C TRP A 105 11.28 13.39 6.93
N LEU A 106 11.42 12.43 7.85
CA LEU A 106 10.71 11.15 7.77
C LEU A 106 9.18 11.33 7.85
N VAL A 107 8.72 12.19 8.75
CA VAL A 107 7.29 12.55 8.86
C VAL A 107 6.81 13.22 7.58
N LEU A 108 7.53 14.22 7.08
CA LEU A 108 7.17 14.92 5.84
C LEU A 108 7.13 13.95 4.64
N PHE A 109 8.14 13.09 4.50
CA PHE A 109 8.18 12.07 3.45
C PHE A 109 6.96 11.14 3.53
N HIS A 110 6.58 10.72 4.74
CA HIS A 110 5.39 9.90 4.95
C HIS A 110 4.09 10.66 4.63
N LEU A 111 3.97 11.94 4.98
CA LEU A 111 2.78 12.74 4.65
C LEU A 111 2.65 12.99 3.14
N VAL A 112 3.75 13.35 2.47
CA VAL A 112 3.77 13.54 1.01
C VAL A 112 3.50 12.22 0.28
N GLY A 113 4.05 11.11 0.77
CA GLY A 113 3.74 9.78 0.27
C GLY A 113 2.25 9.42 0.42
N ALA A 114 1.65 9.72 1.58
CA ALA A 114 0.22 9.51 1.80
C ALA A 114 -0.64 10.33 0.82
N ALA A 115 -0.29 11.61 0.63
CA ALA A 115 -0.96 12.49 -0.32
C ALA A 115 -0.84 11.97 -1.77
N THR A 116 0.33 11.46 -2.14
CA THR A 116 0.59 10.87 -3.46
C THR A 116 -0.28 9.62 -3.69
N VAL A 117 -0.34 8.72 -2.72
CA VAL A 117 -1.21 7.52 -2.78
C VAL A 117 -2.68 7.94 -2.88
N ALA A 118 -3.12 8.94 -2.12
CA ALA A 118 -4.48 9.46 -2.19
C ALA A 118 -4.81 10.03 -3.58
N ALA A 119 -3.94 10.89 -4.12
CA ALA A 119 -4.12 11.46 -5.45
C ALA A 119 -4.17 10.39 -6.55
N LEU A 120 -3.28 9.40 -6.51
CA LEU A 120 -3.28 8.28 -7.46
C LEU A 120 -4.53 7.39 -7.33
N SER A 121 -5.01 7.15 -6.11
CA SER A 121 -6.25 6.39 -5.88
C SER A 121 -7.48 7.13 -6.43
N LEU A 122 -7.53 8.46 -6.26
CA LEU A 122 -8.58 9.29 -6.83
C LEU A 122 -8.50 9.30 -8.37
N ALA A 123 -7.30 9.45 -8.93
CA ALA A 123 -7.08 9.38 -10.36
C ALA A 123 -7.52 8.02 -10.95
N ALA A 124 -7.26 6.91 -10.25
CA ALA A 124 -7.74 5.58 -10.62
C ALA A 124 -9.27 5.48 -10.64
N VAL A 125 -9.95 6.10 -9.68
CA VAL A 125 -11.43 6.20 -9.68
C VAL A 125 -11.87 7.03 -10.88
N CYS A 126 -11.37 8.26 -11.04
CA CYS A 126 -11.74 9.14 -12.15
C CYS A 126 -11.51 8.49 -13.53
N GLU A 127 -10.38 7.81 -13.73
CA GLU A 127 -10.10 7.04 -14.96
C GLU A 127 -11.13 5.92 -15.16
N SER A 128 -11.39 5.10 -14.12
CA SER A 128 -12.31 3.95 -14.23
C SER A 128 -13.76 4.35 -14.53
N PHE A 129 -14.15 5.58 -14.16
CA PHE A 129 -15.46 6.14 -14.49
C PHE A 129 -15.49 6.84 -15.86
N GLY A 130 -14.34 7.01 -16.51
CA GLY A 130 -14.21 7.68 -17.81
C GLY A 130 -14.20 9.21 -17.72
N LEU A 131 -13.89 9.77 -16.55
CA LEU A 131 -13.84 11.22 -16.33
C LEU A 131 -12.55 11.87 -16.88
N ILE A 132 -11.49 11.07 -17.09
CA ILE A 132 -10.20 11.54 -17.62
C ILE A 132 -10.06 11.21 -19.10
N VAL A 133 -10.36 9.97 -19.49
CA VAL A 133 -10.26 9.50 -20.88
C VAL A 133 -11.62 8.96 -21.32
N THR A 134 -12.23 9.62 -22.30
CA THR A 134 -13.49 9.21 -22.91
C THR A 134 -13.26 7.98 -23.80
N GLY A 135 -13.96 6.88 -23.53
CA GLY A 135 -13.83 5.61 -24.28
C GLY A 135 -13.21 4.43 -23.50
N SER A 136 -12.78 4.64 -22.26
CA SER A 136 -12.35 3.54 -21.39
C SER A 136 -13.56 2.62 -21.11
N GLY A 137 -13.47 1.34 -21.50
CA GLY A 137 -14.58 0.38 -21.40
C GLY A 137 -15.18 0.33 -19.99
N ARG A 138 -16.51 0.21 -19.92
CA ARG A 138 -17.29 0.17 -18.67
C ARG A 138 -17.09 -1.16 -17.91
N ASP A 139 -15.90 -1.40 -17.38
CA ASP A 139 -15.63 -2.57 -16.54
C ASP A 139 -16.07 -2.28 -15.10
N VAL A 140 -17.25 -2.79 -14.74
CA VAL A 140 -17.81 -2.70 -13.38
C VAL A 140 -16.82 -3.21 -12.33
N GLY A 141 -16.05 -4.26 -12.65
CA GLY A 141 -15.04 -4.80 -11.73
C GLY A 141 -13.92 -3.81 -11.46
N ARG A 142 -13.47 -3.07 -12.48
CA ARG A 142 -12.39 -2.08 -12.34
C ARG A 142 -12.85 -0.86 -11.53
N ARG A 143 -14.11 -0.44 -11.70
CA ARG A 143 -14.75 0.65 -10.92
C ARG A 143 -14.94 0.28 -9.45
N PHE A 144 -15.43 -0.93 -9.20
CA PHE A 144 -15.58 -1.41 -7.83
C PHE A 144 -14.22 -1.47 -7.13
N LEU A 145 -13.20 -2.02 -7.81
CA LEU A 145 -11.86 -2.13 -7.26
C LEU A 145 -11.22 -0.77 -6.98
N SER A 146 -11.29 0.19 -7.92
CA SER A 146 -10.75 1.54 -7.70
C SER A 146 -11.46 2.27 -6.56
N ALA A 147 -12.79 2.15 -6.47
CA ALA A 147 -13.57 2.72 -5.37
C ALA A 147 -13.24 2.08 -4.01
N ALA A 148 -13.06 0.75 -3.97
CA ALA A 148 -12.63 0.03 -2.77
C ALA A 148 -11.23 0.47 -2.32
N ILE A 149 -10.29 0.68 -3.25
CA ILE A 149 -8.96 1.22 -2.94
C ILE A 149 -9.08 2.62 -2.34
N LEU A 150 -9.86 3.52 -2.94
CA LEU A 150 -10.07 4.86 -2.40
C LEU A 150 -10.67 4.82 -0.99
N PHE A 151 -11.66 3.95 -0.75
CA PHE A 151 -12.23 3.74 0.59
C PHE A 151 -11.17 3.29 1.61
N PHE A 152 -10.31 2.34 1.25
CA PHE A 152 -9.20 1.92 2.11
C PHE A 152 -8.21 3.05 2.34
N VAL A 153 -7.89 3.86 1.34
CA VAL A 153 -6.99 5.02 1.51
C VAL A 153 -7.59 6.06 2.45
N CYS A 154 -8.88 6.39 2.32
CA CYS A 154 -9.56 7.28 3.27
C CYS A 154 -9.52 6.72 4.70
N SER A 155 -9.79 5.43 4.85
CA SER A 155 -9.68 4.74 6.14
C SER A 155 -8.24 4.76 6.68
N GLN A 156 -7.24 4.61 5.81
CA GLN A 156 -5.83 4.64 6.16
C GLN A 156 -5.37 6.01 6.66
N VAL A 157 -5.88 7.09 6.07
CA VAL A 157 -5.61 8.47 6.52
C VAL A 157 -6.21 8.70 7.89
N LEU A 158 -7.46 8.29 8.11
CA LEU A 158 -8.11 8.40 9.43
C LEU A 158 -7.36 7.59 10.51
N LEU A 159 -7.03 6.34 10.19
CA LEU A 159 -6.24 5.48 11.09
C LEU A 159 -4.82 6.00 11.29
N GLY A 160 -4.22 6.62 10.28
CA GLY A 160 -2.88 7.22 10.36
C GLY A 160 -2.85 8.44 11.28
N PHE A 161 -3.88 9.28 11.20
CA PHE A 161 -4.08 10.37 12.15
C PHE A 161 -4.30 9.85 13.58
N GLY A 162 -5.14 8.82 13.74
CA GLY A 162 -5.30 8.14 15.03
C GLY A 162 -3.97 7.54 15.56
N ALA A 163 -3.19 6.90 14.68
CA ALA A 163 -1.89 6.33 15.00
C ALA A 163 -0.88 7.40 15.42
N TRP A 164 -0.94 8.59 14.83
CA TRP A 164 -0.16 9.75 15.24
C TRP A 164 -0.51 10.16 16.67
N ILE A 165 -1.80 10.39 16.94
CA ILE A 165 -2.28 10.84 18.25
C ILE A 165 -1.87 9.88 19.36
N VAL A 166 -2.09 8.57 19.16
CA VAL A 166 -1.77 7.57 20.20
C VAL A 166 -0.26 7.32 20.37
N SER A 167 0.57 7.74 19.41
CA SER A 167 2.03 7.54 19.47
C SER A 167 2.79 8.78 19.91
N TRP A 168 2.32 9.97 19.54
CA TRP A 168 3.05 11.23 19.71
C TRP A 168 2.20 12.36 20.32
N GLY A 169 0.90 12.13 20.57
CA GLY A 169 -0.01 13.14 21.12
C GLY A 169 -0.63 14.06 20.09
N LEU A 170 -1.53 14.94 20.55
CA LEU A 170 -2.20 15.92 19.71
C LEU A 170 -1.22 17.05 19.35
N PRO A 171 -1.13 17.48 18.08
CA PRO A 171 -0.31 18.64 17.70
C PRO A 171 -1.01 19.95 18.14
N LEU A 172 -1.04 20.21 19.46
CA LEU A 172 -1.76 21.34 20.07
C LEU A 172 -1.34 22.71 19.52
N GLY A 173 -0.10 22.84 19.04
CA GLY A 173 0.39 24.07 18.41
C GLY A 173 -0.21 24.40 17.03
N LEU A 174 -1.03 23.52 16.45
CA LEU A 174 -1.83 23.81 15.25
C LEU A 174 -3.29 24.16 15.56
N LEU A 175 -3.73 24.03 16.81
CA LEU A 175 -5.09 24.37 17.20
C LEU A 175 -5.19 25.86 17.56
N PRO A 176 -6.32 26.53 17.25
CA PRO A 176 -6.60 27.84 17.79
C PRO A 176 -6.57 27.80 19.33
N ASP A 177 -6.05 28.86 19.97
CA ASP A 177 -5.88 28.93 21.44
C ASP A 177 -7.17 28.58 22.21
N ALA A 178 -8.33 28.95 21.66
CA ALA A 178 -9.65 28.67 22.21
C ALA A 178 -10.04 27.18 22.24
N LEU A 179 -9.44 26.36 21.36
CA LEU A 179 -9.60 24.91 21.35
C LEU A 179 -8.49 24.24 22.19
N ALA A 180 -7.26 24.75 22.10
CA ALA A 180 -6.12 24.26 22.87
C ALA A 180 -6.36 24.34 24.38
N SER A 181 -6.95 25.43 24.87
CA SER A 181 -7.29 25.61 26.30
C SER A 181 -8.42 24.71 26.80
N ARG A 182 -9.16 24.05 25.89
CA ARG A 182 -10.24 23.10 26.22
C ARG A 182 -9.77 21.65 26.20
N VAL A 183 -8.57 21.39 25.69
CA VAL A 183 -7.96 20.06 25.75
C VAL A 183 -7.19 19.99 27.06
N PRO A 184 -7.57 19.10 28.01
CA PRO A 184 -6.79 18.90 29.23
C PRO A 184 -5.33 18.62 28.86
N GLU A 185 -4.37 19.29 29.50
CA GLU A 185 -2.95 19.01 29.29
C GLU A 185 -2.68 17.53 29.55
N THR A 186 -2.62 16.76 28.48
CA THR A 186 -2.24 15.36 28.55
C THR A 186 -0.72 15.31 28.56
N ASN A 187 -0.13 15.75 29.68
CA ASN A 187 1.18 15.29 30.13
C ASN A 187 1.09 13.80 30.54
N ALA A 188 0.41 13.00 29.72
CA ALA A 188 0.18 11.59 29.94
C ALA A 188 1.49 10.89 29.57
N VAL A 189 2.33 10.78 30.59
CA VAL A 189 3.24 9.65 30.82
C VAL A 189 2.72 8.44 30.05
N VAL A 190 3.57 7.82 29.22
CA VAL A 190 3.29 6.66 28.38
C VAL A 190 2.59 5.57 29.20
N VAL A 191 1.25 5.65 29.28
CA VAL A 191 0.40 4.63 29.88
C VAL A 191 0.50 3.43 28.95
N ALA A 192 0.63 2.22 29.52
CA ALA A 192 0.62 0.97 28.78
C ALA A 192 -0.42 1.02 27.66
N ARG A 193 0.00 0.73 26.41
CA ARG A 193 -0.85 0.90 25.22
C ARG A 193 -2.22 0.28 25.48
N SER A 194 -3.26 1.12 25.54
CA SER A 194 -4.63 0.65 25.65
C SER A 194 -4.95 -0.27 24.47
N SER A 195 -5.86 -1.24 24.66
CA SER A 195 -6.28 -2.16 23.58
C SER A 195 -6.73 -1.39 22.32
N LEU A 196 -7.35 -0.22 22.51
CA LEU A 196 -7.74 0.69 21.44
C LEU A 196 -6.53 1.26 20.68
N SER A 197 -5.47 1.68 21.39
CA SER A 197 -4.25 2.20 20.76
C SER A 197 -3.55 1.12 19.92
N SER A 198 -3.54 -0.13 20.41
CA SER A 198 -3.02 -1.28 19.66
C SER A 198 -3.87 -1.56 18.41
N LEU A 199 -5.20 -1.51 18.54
CA LEU A 199 -6.12 -1.72 17.43
C LEU A 199 -5.97 -0.65 16.33
N ILE A 200 -5.85 0.63 16.71
CA ILE A 200 -5.67 1.73 15.74
C ILE A 200 -4.38 1.54 14.95
N VAL A 201 -3.26 1.30 15.65
CA VAL A 201 -1.95 1.14 14.99
C VAL A 201 -1.91 -0.13 14.14
N THR A 202 -2.44 -1.24 14.63
CA THR A 202 -2.49 -2.51 13.89
C THR A 202 -3.42 -2.42 12.68
N GLY A 203 -4.59 -1.79 12.85
CA GLY A 203 -5.52 -1.50 11.77
C GLY A 203 -4.88 -0.65 10.68
N HIS A 204 -4.13 0.38 11.05
CA HIS A 204 -3.36 1.19 10.11
C HIS A 204 -2.32 0.36 9.33
N VAL A 205 -1.64 -0.60 9.98
CA VAL A 205 -0.71 -1.50 9.25
C VAL A 205 -1.47 -2.39 8.27
N LEU A 206 -2.55 -3.01 8.74
CA LEU A 206 -3.35 -3.97 7.99
C LEU A 206 -3.98 -3.33 6.75
N ILE A 207 -4.63 -2.18 6.91
CA ILE A 207 -5.25 -1.46 5.79
C ILE A 207 -4.20 -0.99 4.80
N GLY A 208 -3.02 -0.54 5.26
CA GLY A 208 -1.88 -0.24 4.38
C GLY A 208 -1.46 -1.42 3.50
N MET A 209 -1.44 -2.64 4.06
CA MET A 209 -1.17 -3.86 3.30
C MET A 209 -2.30 -4.20 2.31
N MET A 210 -3.55 -3.98 2.69
CA MET A 210 -4.71 -4.19 1.80
C MET A 210 -4.70 -3.26 0.60
N ILE A 211 -4.33 -1.98 0.78
CA ILE A 211 -4.14 -1.02 -0.32
C ILE A 211 -3.08 -1.53 -1.29
N LEU A 212 -1.93 -1.97 -0.78
CA LEU A 212 -0.85 -2.52 -1.60
C LEU A 212 -1.33 -3.76 -2.38
N GLY A 213 -1.95 -4.74 -1.73
CA GLY A 213 -2.50 -5.92 -2.41
C GLY A 213 -3.55 -5.55 -3.48
N ALA A 214 -4.49 -4.67 -3.17
CA ALA A 214 -5.49 -4.21 -4.13
C ALA A 214 -4.86 -3.45 -5.32
N SER A 215 -3.79 -2.68 -5.08
CA SER A 215 -3.03 -2.00 -6.15
C SER A 215 -2.30 -2.97 -7.08
N VAL A 216 -1.85 -4.13 -6.57
CA VAL A 216 -1.32 -5.23 -7.41
C VAL A 216 -2.41 -5.74 -8.35
N VAL A 217 -3.59 -6.07 -7.82
CA VAL A 217 -4.72 -6.53 -8.64
C VAL A 217 -5.06 -5.47 -9.69
N TYR A 218 -5.15 -4.20 -9.27
CA TYR A 218 -5.47 -3.08 -10.15
C TYR A 218 -4.42 -2.88 -11.26
N CYS A 219 -3.13 -3.01 -10.94
CA CYS A 219 -2.03 -2.95 -11.90
C CYS A 219 -2.10 -4.07 -12.93
N ILE A 220 -2.39 -5.31 -12.51
CA ILE A 220 -2.54 -6.45 -13.43
C ILE A 220 -3.72 -6.24 -14.37
N VAL A 221 -4.90 -5.87 -13.85
CA VAL A 221 -6.11 -5.71 -14.68
C VAL A 221 -6.08 -4.47 -15.57
N SER A 222 -5.28 -3.47 -15.23
CA SER A 222 -5.06 -2.26 -16.03
C SER A 222 -3.91 -2.39 -17.03
N GLY A 223 -3.24 -3.55 -17.10
CA GLY A 223 -2.18 -3.82 -18.07
C GLY A 223 -0.79 -3.31 -17.70
N GLY A 224 -0.54 -2.95 -16.43
CA GLY A 224 0.75 -2.40 -16.00
C GLY A 224 1.91 -3.40 -15.91
N LEU A 225 1.62 -4.68 -15.63
CA LEU A 225 2.64 -5.74 -15.46
C LEU A 225 3.02 -6.55 -16.72
N PRO A 226 2.11 -6.82 -17.69
CA PRO A 226 2.45 -7.62 -18.86
C PRO A 226 3.47 -6.97 -19.83
N GLU A 227 3.53 -5.65 -19.92
CA GLU A 227 4.50 -4.96 -20.81
C GLU A 227 5.86 -4.71 -20.16
N ALA A 228 5.90 -4.38 -18.85
CA ALA A 228 7.15 -4.02 -18.17
C ALA A 228 8.15 -5.19 -18.01
N ALA A 229 7.67 -6.44 -18.05
CA ALA A 229 8.51 -7.62 -17.86
C ALA A 229 8.88 -8.34 -19.17
N GLY A 230 8.43 -7.86 -20.34
CA GLY A 230 8.67 -8.54 -21.62
C GLY A 230 8.12 -9.98 -21.71
N VAL A 231 7.27 -10.38 -20.76
CA VAL A 231 6.72 -11.73 -20.70
C VAL A 231 5.62 -11.84 -21.73
N LYS A 232 5.97 -12.32 -22.93
CA LYS A 232 5.00 -12.87 -23.87
C LYS A 232 4.34 -14.09 -23.22
N LEU A 233 3.20 -13.89 -22.56
CA LEU A 233 2.33 -14.98 -22.15
C LEU A 233 1.86 -15.68 -23.43
N VAL A 234 2.55 -16.77 -23.79
CA VAL A 234 2.19 -17.58 -24.95
C VAL A 234 0.78 -18.11 -24.73
N SER A 235 -0.15 -17.66 -25.57
CA SER A 235 -1.50 -18.21 -25.63
C SER A 235 -1.42 -19.71 -25.87
N ARG A 236 -2.08 -20.48 -24.99
CA ARG A 236 -2.13 -21.96 -25.01
C ARG A 236 -2.62 -22.54 -26.34
N ARG A 237 -3.31 -21.74 -27.19
CA ARG A 237 -3.73 -22.14 -28.53
C ARG A 237 -2.58 -22.27 -29.54
N ARG A 238 -1.45 -21.59 -29.33
CA ARG A 238 -0.32 -21.59 -30.27
C ARG A 238 0.70 -22.70 -29.98
N ALA A 239 0.53 -23.45 -28.90
CA ALA A 239 1.38 -24.59 -28.55
C ALA A 239 0.79 -25.95 -28.99
N LEU A 240 -0.39 -25.94 -29.60
CA LEU A 240 -1.11 -27.13 -30.08
C LEU A 240 -1.44 -27.05 -31.59
N ALA A 241 -0.86 -26.08 -32.30
CA ALA A 241 -0.88 -25.95 -33.76
C ALA A 241 0.55 -26.05 -34.27
#